data_AF-A0A1U7M545-F1
#
_entry.id   AF-A0A1U7M545-F1
#
_cell.length_a   1.000
_cell.length_b   1.000
_cell.length_c   1.000
_cell.angle_alpha   90.00
_cell.angle_beta   90.00
_cell.angle_gamma   90.00
#
_symmetry.space_group_name_H-M   'P 1'
#
loop_
_entity.id
_entity.type
_entity.pdbx_description
1 polymer ?
#
loop_
_entity_poly.entity_id
_entity_poly.type
_entity_poly.pdbx_seq_one_letter_code
_entity_poly.pdbx_strand_id
1 'polypeptide(L)'
;MSGGSYNYLFGQVDNEYVGSMFDIELNDMMYDLVKVLKDLEWWQSGDIGEEEYRKTVKGFKDRWFGNRVGINNRTVIGILKDAIKEIEDL
;
A
#
# COMPACT_ATOMS: atom_id res chain seq x y z
N MET A 1 -15.10 18.21 -20.83
CA MET A 1 -14.63 17.57 -19.60
C MET A 1 -14.06 16.23 -20.00
N SER A 2 -12.77 15.97 -19.74
CA SER A 2 -12.22 14.62 -19.91
C SER A 2 -12.89 13.71 -18.87
N GLY A 3 -13.55 12.66 -19.36
CA GLY A 3 -14.06 11.60 -18.49
C GLY A 3 -12.85 10.90 -17.91
N GLY A 4 -12.60 11.10 -16.61
CA GLY A 4 -11.45 10.51 -15.93
C GLY A 4 -11.44 8.99 -16.12
N SER A 5 -10.24 8.41 -16.18
CA SER A 5 -10.04 7.01 -16.53
C SER A 5 -10.74 6.02 -15.59
N TYR A 6 -11.15 6.47 -14.40
CA TYR A 6 -11.88 5.67 -13.40
C TYR A 6 -13.14 6.34 -12.87
N ASN A 7 -13.75 7.26 -13.64
CA ASN A 7 -15.00 7.94 -13.28
C ASN A 7 -14.96 8.68 -11.93
N TYR A 8 -13.77 9.12 -11.48
CA TYR A 8 -13.60 9.82 -10.21
C TYR A 8 -14.08 9.01 -8.99
N LEU A 9 -14.01 7.67 -9.05
CA LEU A 9 -14.47 6.78 -7.96
C LEU A 9 -13.76 7.05 -6.63
N PHE A 10 -12.55 7.64 -6.65
CA PHE A 10 -11.89 8.10 -5.43
C PHE A 10 -12.77 9.09 -4.64
N GLY A 11 -13.59 9.91 -5.30
CA GLY A 11 -14.51 10.84 -4.65
C GLY A 11 -15.69 10.14 -3.97
N GLN A 12 -16.14 8.99 -4.50
CA GLN A 12 -17.13 8.16 -3.80
C GLN A 12 -16.52 7.51 -2.56
N VAL A 13 -15.29 6.98 -2.68
CA VAL A 13 -14.57 6.40 -1.54
C VAL A 13 -14.34 7.43 -0.43
N ASP A 14 -13.95 8.65 -0.80
CA ASP A 14 -13.78 9.78 0.12
C ASP A 14 -15.09 10.11 0.85
N ASN A 15 -16.17 10.32 0.10
CA ASN A 15 -17.46 10.72 0.68
C ASN A 15 -18.12 9.65 1.56
N GLU A 16 -18.01 8.37 1.19
CA GLU A 16 -18.73 7.30 1.89
C GLU A 16 -17.95 6.73 3.08
N TYR A 17 -16.62 6.59 2.96
CA TYR A 17 -15.84 5.78 3.89
C TYR A 17 -14.85 6.58 4.74
N VAL A 18 -14.32 7.72 4.27
CA VAL A 18 -13.39 8.53 5.08
C VAL A 18 -14.15 9.12 6.28
N GLY A 19 -13.67 8.83 7.49
CA GLY A 19 -14.34 9.25 8.74
C GLY A 19 -15.38 8.23 9.25
N SER A 20 -15.85 7.32 8.40
CA SER A 20 -16.94 6.38 8.69
C SER A 20 -16.47 5.00 9.16
N MET A 21 -15.16 4.79 9.34
CA MET A 21 -14.63 3.46 9.70
C MET A 21 -14.84 3.08 11.18
N PHE A 22 -15.35 4.02 11.99
CA PHE A 22 -15.47 3.86 13.45
C PHE A 22 -14.16 3.47 14.15
N ASP A 23 -13.04 3.72 13.49
CA ASP A 23 -11.68 3.47 13.95
C ASP A 23 -10.78 4.57 13.38
N ILE A 24 -9.96 5.17 14.24
CA ILE A 24 -9.13 6.34 13.89
C ILE A 24 -8.01 5.93 12.93
N GLU A 25 -7.38 4.78 13.14
CA GLU A 25 -6.29 4.30 12.31
C GLU A 25 -6.80 3.92 10.91
N LEU A 26 -7.97 3.28 10.83
CA LEU A 26 -8.59 2.96 9.54
C LEU A 26 -9.08 4.21 8.81
N ASN A 27 -9.59 5.23 9.52
CA ASN A 27 -9.94 6.52 8.90
C ASN A 27 -8.73 7.21 8.28
N ASP A 28 -7.60 7.23 9.01
CA ASP A 28 -6.33 7.75 8.50
C ASP A 28 -5.84 6.95 7.28
N MET A 29 -6.00 5.63 7.30
CA MET A 29 -5.64 4.77 6.16
C MET A 29 -6.52 5.05 4.94
N MET A 30 -7.82 5.25 5.13
CA MET A 30 -8.75 5.59 4.06
C MET A 30 -8.40 6.93 3.43
N TYR A 31 -8.03 7.93 4.24
CA TYR A 31 -7.58 9.23 3.75
C TYR A 31 -6.37 9.11 2.82
N ASP A 32 -5.34 8.36 3.23
CA ASP A 32 -4.17 8.14 2.39
C ASP A 32 -4.48 7.27 1.16
N LEU A 33 -5.42 6.33 1.27
CA LEU A 33 -5.85 5.49 0.15
C LEU A 33 -6.56 6.33 -0.93
N VAL A 34 -7.42 7.27 -0.54
CA VAL A 34 -8.07 8.20 -1.49
C VAL A 34 -7.03 8.96 -2.30
N LYS A 35 -5.93 9.38 -1.67
CA LYS A 35 -4.81 10.03 -2.38
C LYS A 35 -4.17 9.10 -3.42
N VAL A 36 -3.96 7.83 -3.09
CA VAL A 36 -3.44 6.84 -4.05
C VAL A 36 -4.40 6.65 -5.23
N LEU A 37 -5.70 6.54 -4.97
CA LEU A 37 -6.72 6.35 -6.00
C LEU A 37 -6.83 7.55 -6.95
N LYS A 38 -6.74 8.76 -6.39
CA LYS A 38 -6.73 10.01 -7.15
C LYS A 38 -5.51 10.10 -8.08
N ASP A 39 -4.31 9.86 -7.55
CA ASP A 39 -3.08 9.91 -8.36
C ASP A 39 -3.04 8.79 -9.41
N LEU A 40 -3.62 7.61 -9.12
CA LEU A 40 -3.82 6.55 -10.11
C LEU A 40 -4.67 7.04 -11.29
N GLU A 41 -5.80 7.69 -10.99
CA GLU A 41 -6.70 8.20 -12.02
C GLU A 41 -6.07 9.30 -12.85
N TRP A 42 -5.44 10.28 -12.20
CA TRP A 42 -4.72 11.35 -12.85
C TRP A 42 -3.58 10.84 -13.72
N TRP A 43 -2.84 9.82 -13.27
CA TRP A 43 -1.81 9.20 -14.10
C TRP A 43 -2.42 8.56 -15.36
N GLN A 44 -3.50 7.79 -15.21
CA GLN A 44 -4.15 7.13 -16.34
C GLN A 44 -4.88 8.10 -17.27
N SER A 45 -5.27 9.28 -16.77
CA SER A 45 -5.85 10.37 -17.58
C SER A 45 -4.78 11.28 -18.21
N GLY A 46 -3.51 11.11 -17.83
CA GLY A 46 -2.39 11.91 -18.33
C GLY A 46 -2.21 13.26 -17.63
N ASP A 47 -2.90 13.50 -16.52
CA ASP A 47 -2.81 14.73 -15.73
C ASP A 47 -1.52 14.78 -14.88
N ILE A 48 -0.99 13.62 -14.49
CA ILE A 48 0.30 13.48 -13.80
C ILE A 48 1.16 12.39 -14.44
N GLY A 49 2.46 12.43 -14.20
CA GLY A 49 3.40 11.39 -14.62
C GLY A 49 3.35 10.13 -13.74
N GLU A 50 3.79 8.99 -14.29
CA GLU A 50 3.88 7.73 -13.52
C GLU A 50 4.74 7.88 -12.27
N GLU A 51 5.83 8.65 -12.34
CA GLU A 51 6.73 8.89 -11.20
C GLU A 51 5.99 9.47 -9.99
N GLU A 52 5.09 10.41 -10.21
CA GLU A 52 4.31 11.06 -9.15
C GLU A 52 3.35 10.06 -8.49
N TYR A 53 2.63 9.28 -9.30
CA TYR A 53 1.80 8.18 -8.80
C TYR A 53 2.62 7.15 -8.00
N ARG A 54 3.79 6.73 -8.50
CA ARG A 54 4.66 5.75 -7.83
C ARG A 54 5.20 6.29 -6.51
N LYS A 55 5.47 7.59 -6.42
CA LYS A 55 5.87 8.25 -5.16
C LYS A 55 4.76 8.18 -4.11
N THR A 56 3.51 8.44 -4.51
CA THR A 56 2.34 8.33 -3.63
C THR A 56 2.11 6.88 -3.17
N VAL A 57 2.19 5.90 -4.08
CA VAL A 57 2.10 4.47 -3.73
C VAL A 57 3.18 4.05 -2.74
N LYS A 58 4.43 4.50 -2.94
CA LYS A 58 5.52 4.19 -2.03
C LYS A 58 5.25 4.77 -0.64
N GLY A 59 4.86 6.04 -0.54
CA GLY A 59 4.54 6.68 0.74
C GLY A 59 3.41 5.97 1.50
N PHE A 60 2.34 5.58 0.79
CA PHE A 60 1.25 4.78 1.36
C PHE A 60 1.77 3.45 1.92
N LYS A 61 2.54 2.70 1.11
CA LYS A 61 3.07 1.40 1.52
C LYS A 61 4.06 1.49 2.67
N ASP A 62 4.92 2.49 2.67
CA ASP A 62 5.91 2.70 3.74
C ASP A 62 5.20 3.00 5.07
N ARG A 63 4.14 3.82 5.05
CA ARG A 63 3.35 4.13 6.26
C ARG A 63 2.56 2.93 6.79
N TRP A 64 1.83 2.24 5.92
CA TRP A 64 0.84 1.24 6.34
C TRP A 64 1.37 -0.20 6.34
N PHE A 65 2.43 -0.47 5.58
CA PHE A 65 3.02 -1.80 5.44
C PHE A 65 4.54 -1.83 5.67
N GLY A 66 5.20 -0.68 5.90
CA GLY A 66 6.66 -0.60 6.07
C GLY A 66 7.18 -1.37 7.28
N ASN A 67 6.32 -1.61 8.28
CA ASN A 67 6.65 -2.42 9.45
C ASN A 67 6.42 -3.93 9.26
N ARG A 68 6.03 -4.40 8.06
CA ARG A 68 5.81 -5.84 7.77
C ARG A 68 7.03 -6.57 7.19
N VAL A 69 8.25 -6.09 7.45
CA VAL A 69 9.47 -6.92 7.26
C VAL A 69 9.86 -7.58 8.59
N GLY A 70 9.04 -8.54 9.01
CA GLY A 70 9.47 -9.63 9.90
C GLY A 70 8.99 -10.91 9.22
N ILE A 71 9.78 -11.57 8.38
CA ILE A 71 11.09 -12.17 8.60
C ILE A 71 11.99 -11.82 7.40
N ASN A 72 13.15 -11.20 7.62
CA ASN A 72 14.09 -10.92 6.54
C ASN A 72 14.85 -12.20 6.10
N ASN A 73 15.43 -12.22 4.91
CA ASN A 73 16.10 -13.40 4.33
C ASN A 73 17.19 -14.00 5.26
N ARG A 74 17.82 -13.20 6.13
CA ARG A 74 18.79 -13.70 7.11
C ARG A 74 18.12 -14.57 8.16
N THR A 75 16.95 -14.17 8.66
CA THR A 75 16.19 -14.95 9.64
C THR A 75 15.66 -16.25 9.02
N VAL A 76 15.22 -16.24 7.76
CA VAL A 76 14.86 -17.47 7.03
C VAL A 76 16.08 -18.40 6.88
N ILE A 77 17.23 -17.86 6.49
CA ILE A 77 18.46 -18.65 6.34
C ILE A 77 18.91 -19.24 7.68
N GLY A 78 18.75 -18.52 8.79
CA GLY A 78 19.05 -19.03 10.13
C GLY A 78 18.19 -20.26 10.47
N ILE A 79 16.86 -20.11 10.33
CA ILE A 79 15.90 -21.21 10.58
C ILE A 79 16.22 -22.43 9.71
N LEU A 80 16.56 -22.22 8.44
CA LEU A 80 16.91 -23.32 7.54
C LEU A 80 18.23 -24.01 7.93
N LYS A 81 19.24 -23.26 8.38
CA LYS A 81 20.51 -23.84 8.82
C LYS A 81 20.36 -24.69 10.07
N ASP A 82 19.56 -24.23 11.02
CA ASP A 82 19.31 -24.96 12.26
C ASP A 82 18.59 -26.29 11.96
N ALA A 83 17.58 -26.26 11.09
CA ALA A 83 16.88 -27.48 10.64
C ALA A 83 17.78 -28.46 9.87
N ILE A 84 18.70 -27.97 9.03
CA ILE A 84 19.66 -28.83 8.32
C ILE A 84 20.60 -29.52 9.30
N LYS A 85 21.12 -28.78 10.29
CA LYS A 85 22.01 -29.36 11.29
C LYS A 85 21.31 -30.45 12.11
N GLU A 86 20.05 -30.24 12.49
CA GLU A 86 19.26 -31.27 13.18
C GLU A 86 19.09 -32.54 12.34
N ILE A 87 18.99 -32.43 11.01
CA ILE A 87 18.94 -33.60 10.10
C ILE A 87 20.30 -34.28 9.98
N GLU A 88 21.39 -33.51 9.92
CA GLU A 88 22.76 -34.05 9.82
C GLU A 88 23.22 -34.75 11.10
N ASP A 89 22.72 -34.30 12.26
CA ASP A 89 23.03 -34.88 13.58
C ASP A 89 22.14 -36.10 13.94
N LEU A 90 21.21 -36.52 13.07
CA LEU A 90 20.37 -37.75 13.18
C LEU A 90 21.03 -38.96 12.50
#